data_AF-A0AAG5DSK5-F1
#
_entry.id   AF-A0AAG5DSK5-F1
#
_cell.length_a   1.000
_cell.length_b   1.000
_cell.length_c   1.000
_cell.angle_alpha   90.00
_cell.angle_beta   90.00
_cell.angle_gamma   90.00
#
_symmetry.space_group_name_H-M   'P 1'
#
loop_
_entity.id
_entity.type
_entity.pdbx_description
1 polymer ?
#
loop_
_entity_poly.entity_id
_entity_poly.type
_entity_poly.pdbx_seq_one_letter_code
_entity_poly.pdbx_strand_id
1 'polypeptide(L)'
;MRLLLGVITMLSLLAGIGAIFQGGVLDLNFFRCMWKKNYDCPHEDIRFFLYTPTFRKGKVIDMNKPKTIYKAGFKTNQQTAIIIHGFNGTQTSRHIMFLK
;
A
#
# COMPACT_ATOMS: atom_id res chain seq x y z
N MET A 1 -46.00 32.57 -25.18
CA MET A 1 -44.73 32.78 -24.43
C MET A 1 -44.59 31.93 -23.17
N ARG A 2 -45.57 31.91 -22.24
CA ARG A 2 -45.44 31.16 -20.97
C ARG A 2 -45.32 29.64 -21.15
N LEU A 3 -46.06 29.05 -22.09
CA LEU A 3 -46.01 27.61 -22.38
C LEU A 3 -44.64 27.19 -22.92
N LEU A 4 -44.07 27.99 -23.84
CA LEU A 4 -42.77 27.74 -24.45
C LEU A 4 -41.64 27.83 -23.41
N LEU A 5 -41.71 28.81 -22.51
CA LEU A 5 -40.74 28.96 -21.42
C LEU A 5 -40.79 27.76 -20.46
N GLY A 6 -41.99 27.28 -20.13
CA GLY A 6 -42.19 26.08 -19.31
C GLY A 6 -41.61 24.81 -19.92
N VAL A 7 -41.80 24.62 -21.23
CA VAL A 7 -41.24 23.47 -21.97
C VAL A 7 -39.72 23.52 -21.99
N ILE A 8 -39.12 24.70 -22.23
CA ILE A 8 -37.66 24.87 -22.23
C ILE A 8 -37.08 24.58 -20.84
N THR A 9 -37.73 25.07 -19.76
CA THR A 9 -37.28 24.79 -18.38
C THR A 9 -37.38 23.32 -18.00
N MET A 10 -38.39 22.60 -18.51
CA MET A 10 -38.51 21.15 -18.29
C MET A 10 -37.46 20.37 -19.06
N LEU A 11 -37.19 20.76 -20.31
CA LEU A 11 -36.17 20.12 -21.13
C LEU A 11 -34.76 20.31 -20.54
N SER A 12 -34.45 21.49 -20.01
CA SER A 12 -33.16 21.76 -19.37
C SER A 12 -33.01 21.06 -18.01
N LEU A 13 -34.10 20.89 -17.24
CA LEU A 13 -34.06 20.06 -16.03
C LEU A 13 -33.79 18.58 -16.36
N LEU A 14 -34.47 18.05 -17.39
CA LEU A 14 -34.29 16.66 -17.83
C LEU A 14 -32.88 16.40 -18.37
N ALA A 15 -32.32 17.35 -19.14
CA ALA A 15 -30.94 17.27 -19.61
C ALA A 15 -29.92 17.35 -18.47
N GLY A 16 -30.17 18.19 -17.46
CA GLY A 16 -29.31 18.29 -16.27
C GLY A 16 -29.27 17.00 -15.45
N ILE A 17 -30.41 16.32 -15.28
CA ILE A 17 -30.47 15.04 -14.59
C ILE A 17 -29.75 13.94 -15.39
N GLY A 18 -29.93 13.90 -16.71
CA GLY A 18 -29.23 12.95 -17.58
C GLY A 18 -27.70 13.07 -17.51
N ALA A 19 -27.18 14.30 -17.39
CA ALA A 19 -25.75 14.56 -17.25
C ALA A 19 -25.16 14.06 -15.91
N ILE A 20 -25.95 14.05 -14.83
CA ILE A 20 -25.52 13.53 -13.51
C ILE A 20 -25.35 11.99 -13.56
N PHE A 21 -26.17 11.30 -14.35
CA PHE A 21 -26.08 9.84 -14.52
C PHE A 21 -25.05 9.40 -15.56
N GLN A 22 -24.67 10.26 -16.51
CA GLN A 22 -23.67 9.96 -17.56
C GLN A 22 -22.25 10.44 -17.23
N GLY A 23 -22.11 11.51 -16.44
CA GLY A 23 -20.81 11.93 -15.93
C GLY A 23 -20.41 11.05 -14.77
N GLY A 24 -19.28 10.33 -14.88
CA GLY A 24 -18.74 9.40 -13.87
C GLY A 24 -18.36 10.00 -12.50
N VAL A 25 -19.09 11.00 -12.02
CA VAL A 25 -19.00 11.61 -10.69
C VAL A 25 -19.37 10.60 -9.59
N LEU A 26 -20.06 9.52 -9.94
CA LEU A 26 -20.29 8.34 -9.12
C LEU A 26 -19.61 7.09 -9.72
N ASP A 27 -18.31 7.14 -10.01
CA ASP A 27 -17.49 5.93 -10.19
C ASP A 27 -17.30 5.22 -8.83
N LEU A 28 -18.42 4.84 -8.21
CA LEU A 28 -18.48 3.97 -7.04
C LEU A 28 -18.32 2.53 -7.51
N ASN A 29 -17.22 2.25 -8.22
CA ASN A 29 -16.84 0.89 -8.59
C ASN A 29 -16.45 0.14 -7.31
N PHE A 30 -17.47 -0.33 -6.58
CA PHE A 30 -17.35 -1.00 -5.29
C PHE A 30 -16.42 -2.22 -5.38
N PHE A 31 -16.41 -2.89 -6.53
CA PHE A 31 -15.54 -4.04 -6.82
C PHE A 31 -14.06 -3.68 -7.02
N ARG A 32 -13.72 -2.39 -7.09
CA ARG A 32 -12.33 -1.90 -7.21
C ARG A 32 -11.74 -1.51 -5.86
N CYS A 33 -12.57 -1.42 -4.80
CA CYS A 33 -12.12 -1.18 -3.44
C CYS A 33 -11.59 -2.48 -2.83
N MET A 34 -10.31 -2.52 -2.46
CA MET A 34 -9.79 -3.62 -1.64
C MET A 34 -10.28 -3.44 -0.20
N TRP A 35 -10.94 -4.46 0.34
CA TRP A 35 -11.39 -4.46 1.74
C TRP A 35 -10.21 -4.23 2.68
N LYS A 36 -10.38 -3.30 3.63
CA LYS A 36 -9.40 -3.08 4.70
C LYS A 36 -9.37 -4.34 5.56
N LYS A 37 -8.30 -5.11 5.44
CA LYS A 37 -8.10 -6.32 6.23
C LYS A 37 -7.72 -5.91 7.65
N ASN A 38 -8.38 -6.51 8.66
CA ASN A 38 -8.12 -6.27 10.08
C ASN A 38 -6.92 -7.11 10.55
N TYR A 39 -5.74 -6.81 10.03
CA TYR A 39 -4.50 -7.44 10.52
C TYR A 39 -3.78 -6.50 11.49
N ASP A 40 -3.27 -7.06 12.57
CA ASP A 40 -2.32 -6.37 13.43
C ASP A 40 -0.94 -6.32 12.75
N CYS A 41 -0.33 -5.15 12.77
CA CYS A 41 0.99 -4.92 12.17
C CYS A 41 2.08 -5.02 13.23
N PRO A 42 3.20 -5.74 12.96
CA PRO A 42 3.46 -6.58 11.80
C PRO A 42 2.69 -7.90 11.84
N HIS A 43 2.26 -8.40 10.68
CA HIS A 43 1.63 -9.72 10.57
C HIS A 43 2.62 -10.81 11.03
N GLU A 44 2.13 -11.87 11.68
CA GLU A 44 2.95 -12.95 12.26
C GLU A 44 3.83 -13.70 11.24
N ASP A 45 3.36 -13.80 10.00
CA ASP A 45 4.11 -14.39 8.88
C ASP A 45 5.26 -13.51 8.36
N ILE A 46 5.29 -12.22 8.72
CA ILE A 46 6.30 -11.28 8.27
C ILE A 46 7.47 -11.31 9.26
N ARG A 47 8.63 -11.77 8.79
CA ARG A 47 9.87 -11.78 9.56
C ARG A 47 10.88 -10.82 8.97
N PHE A 48 11.51 -10.05 9.84
CA PHE A 48 12.54 -9.09 9.46
C PHE A 48 13.92 -9.62 9.82
N PHE A 49 14.85 -9.56 8.87
CA PHE A 49 16.23 -9.98 9.05
C PHE A 49 17.15 -8.79 8.82
N LEU A 50 18.03 -8.52 9.79
CA LEU A 50 19.07 -7.49 9.68
C LEU A 50 20.40 -8.13 9.29
N TYR A 51 20.94 -7.71 8.16
CA TYR A 51 22.27 -8.08 7.69
C TYR A 51 23.24 -6.95 7.94
N THR A 52 24.38 -7.26 8.55
CA THR A 52 25.45 -6.28 8.81
C THR A 52 26.80 -6.88 8.38
N PRO A 53 27.84 -6.06 8.16
CA PRO A 53 29.17 -6.58 7.87
C PRO A 53 29.69 -7.57 8.92
N THR A 54 29.31 -7.38 10.19
CA THR A 54 29.63 -8.27 11.32
C THR A 54 28.79 -9.55 11.31
N PHE A 55 27.50 -9.46 10.95
CA PHE A 55 26.56 -10.58 10.95
C PHE A 55 26.03 -10.87 9.54
N ARG A 56 26.88 -11.46 8.69
CA ARG A 56 26.55 -11.75 7.28
C ARG A 56 25.43 -12.79 7.08
N LYS A 57 25.19 -13.67 8.06
CA LYS A 57 24.10 -14.66 8.00
C LYS A 57 22.72 -14.06 8.34
N GLY A 58 22.66 -12.78 8.70
CA GLY A 58 21.44 -12.12 9.14
C GLY A 58 21.06 -12.47 10.59
N LYS A 59 20.37 -11.54 11.25
CA LYS A 59 19.72 -11.77 12.55
C LYS A 59 18.26 -11.39 12.47
N VAL A 60 17.39 -12.22 13.05
CA VAL A 60 15.96 -11.88 13.18
C VAL A 60 15.82 -10.67 14.10
N ILE A 61 15.00 -9.71 13.70
CA ILE A 61 14.66 -8.52 14.50
C ILE A 61 13.16 -8.48 14.72
N ASP A 62 12.77 -8.05 15.92
CA ASP A 62 11.36 -7.91 16.31
C ASP A 62 10.96 -6.44 16.20
N MET A 63 10.09 -6.13 15.23
CA MET A 63 9.61 -4.77 15.00
C MET A 63 8.67 -4.27 16.09
N ASN A 64 8.07 -5.16 16.89
CA ASN A 64 7.30 -4.77 18.08
C ASN A 64 8.20 -4.27 19.22
N LYS A 65 9.50 -4.58 19.15
CA LYS A 65 10.50 -4.21 20.16
C LYS A 65 11.64 -3.43 19.51
N PRO A 66 11.43 -2.15 19.13
CA PRO A 66 12.40 -1.35 18.37
C PRO A 66 13.71 -1.07 19.12
N LYS A 67 13.81 -1.36 20.42
CA LYS A 67 15.09 -1.30 21.12
C LYS A 67 16.01 -2.49 20.78
N THR A 68 15.48 -3.57 20.21
CA THR A 68 16.22 -4.81 19.94
C THR A 68 17.04 -4.75 18.64
N ILE A 69 16.65 -3.91 17.67
CA ILE A 69 17.42 -3.70 16.42
C ILE A 69 18.85 -3.21 16.68
N TYR A 70 19.04 -2.32 17.65
CA TYR A 70 20.39 -1.87 18.04
C TYR A 70 21.26 -3.01 18.58
N LYS A 71 20.66 -3.95 19.33
CA LYS A 71 21.36 -5.16 19.81
C LYS A 71 21.72 -6.11 18.67
N ALA A 72 20.97 -6.08 17.56
CA ALA A 72 21.28 -6.83 16.35
C ALA A 72 22.42 -6.20 15.52
N GLY A 73 22.90 -5.00 15.90
CA GLY A 73 24.03 -4.32 15.25
C GLY A 73 23.62 -3.19 14.31
N PHE A 74 22.36 -2.74 14.35
CA PHE A 74 21.91 -1.59 13.57
C PHE A 74 22.62 -0.30 14.02
N LYS A 75 23.08 0.50 13.04
CA LYS A 75 23.75 1.78 13.26
C LYS A 75 23.03 2.88 12.50
N THR A 76 22.66 3.95 13.21
CA THR A 76 21.92 5.09 12.64
C THR A 76 22.74 5.93 11.66
N ASN A 77 24.07 5.85 11.74
CA ASN A 77 24.99 6.59 10.87
C ASN A 77 25.38 5.81 9.60
N GLN A 78 24.73 4.69 9.30
CA GLN A 78 24.99 3.88 8.12
C GLN A 78 23.77 3.88 7.19
N GLN A 79 24.03 3.86 5.88
CA GLN A 79 22.98 3.70 4.90
C GLN A 79 22.28 2.36 5.10
N THR A 80 20.95 2.38 5.04
CA THR A 80 20.12 1.20 5.25
C THR A 80 19.31 0.94 3.99
N ALA A 81 19.34 -0.29 3.50
CA ALA A 81 18.50 -0.76 2.41
C ALA A 81 17.50 -1.78 2.93
N ILE A 82 16.24 -1.68 2.50
CA ILE A 82 15.19 -2.66 2.79
C ILE A 82 14.98 -3.49 1.54
N ILE A 83 15.15 -4.80 1.64
CA ILE A 83 15.00 -5.73 0.53
C ILE A 83 13.81 -6.63 0.83
N ILE A 84 12.82 -6.62 -0.05
CA ILE A 84 11.63 -7.46 0.05
C ILE A 84 11.68 -8.41 -1.14
N HIS A 85 11.68 -9.70 -0.87
CA HIS A 85 11.73 -10.70 -1.93
C HIS A 85 10.37 -10.87 -2.61
N GLY A 86 10.40 -11.26 -3.89
CA GLY A 86 9.22 -11.62 -4.64
C GLY A 86 8.88 -13.11 -4.56
N PHE A 87 8.36 -13.63 -5.68
CA PHE A 87 7.91 -15.01 -5.82
C PHE A 87 8.98 -16.03 -5.45
N ASN A 88 8.60 -16.98 -4.57
CA ASN A 88 9.44 -18.09 -4.10
C ASN A 88 10.82 -17.67 -3.56
N GLY A 89 10.95 -16.42 -3.09
CA GLY A 89 12.15 -15.91 -2.43
C GLY A 89 12.24 -16.36 -0.98
N THR A 90 13.46 -16.46 -0.47
CA THR A 90 13.72 -16.73 0.96
C THR A 90 14.79 -15.78 1.47
N GLN A 91 14.94 -15.65 2.79
CA GLN A 91 15.99 -14.82 3.40
C GLN A 91 17.41 -15.25 3.00
N THR A 92 17.60 -16.52 2.61
CA THR A 92 18.89 -17.06 2.16
C THR A 92 19.14 -16.92 0.67
N SER A 93 18.20 -16.41 -0.11
CA SER A 93 18.37 -16.28 -1.56
C SER A 93 19.61 -15.42 -1.85
N ARG A 94 20.54 -15.95 -2.66
CA ARG A 94 21.84 -15.30 -2.93
C ARG A 94 21.72 -13.85 -3.38
N HIS A 95 20.71 -13.54 -4.19
CA HIS A 95 20.45 -12.19 -4.69
C HIS A 95 20.14 -11.18 -3.57
N ILE A 96 19.71 -11.63 -2.39
CA ILE A 96 19.35 -10.79 -1.24
C ILE A 96 20.53 -10.64 -0.30
N MET A 97 21.26 -11.74 -0.03
CA MET A 97 22.39 -11.74 0.90
C MET A 97 23.64 -11.04 0.36
N PHE A 98 23.78 -10.93 -0.96
CA PHE A 98 24.99 -10.44 -1.62
C PHE A 98 24.74 -9.24 -2.54
N LEU A 99 23.74 -8.39 -2.25
CA LEU A 99 23.66 -7.09 -2.90
C LEU A 99 24.97 -6.34 -2.61
N LYS A 100 25.80 -6.25 -3.64
CA LYS A 100 27.14 -5.66 -3.62
C LYS A 100 27.13 -4.40 -4.46
#